data_AF-A0A662QTP7-F1
#
_entry.id   AF-A0A662QTP7-F1
#
_cell.length_a   1.000
_cell.length_b   1.000
_cell.length_c   1.000
_cell.angle_alpha   90.00
_cell.angle_beta   90.00
_cell.angle_gamma   90.00
#
_symmetry.space_group_name_H-M   'P 1'
#
loop_
_entity.id
_entity.type
_entity.pdbx_description
1 polymer ?
#
loop_
_entity_poly.entity_id
_entity_poly.type
_entity_poly.pdbx_seq_one_letter_code
_entity_poly.pdbx_strand_id
1 'polypeptide(L)'
;MSEDGIFQTDSYMPFYQYGNIDYEYTRKQLSKYFLISKVYTATISSSPGRLFAFTLASKKFDPEKDLKYFDFDIKTKYYNKDIHFASFKLPQFMIERINKENKGF
;
A
#
# COMPACT_ATOMS: atom_id res chain seq x y z
N MET A 1 19.64 2.72 -2.76
CA MET A 1 18.59 2.65 -3.81
C MET A 1 18.86 3.72 -4.85
N SER A 2 18.52 3.46 -6.12
CA SER A 2 18.61 4.42 -7.23
C SER A 2 17.78 5.69 -6.98
N GLU A 3 17.96 6.70 -7.84
CA GLU A 3 17.19 7.96 -7.83
C GLU A 3 15.69 7.72 -8.04
N ASP A 4 15.34 6.77 -8.91
CA ASP A 4 13.96 6.39 -9.24
C ASP A 4 13.46 5.17 -8.43
N GLY A 5 14.08 4.90 -7.28
CA GLY A 5 13.84 3.68 -6.51
C GLY A 5 12.41 3.55 -5.96
N ILE A 6 11.87 2.33 -6.05
CA ILE A 6 10.61 1.89 -5.41
C ILE A 6 10.95 0.85 -4.35
N PHE A 7 10.31 0.96 -3.20
CA PHE A 7 10.37 0.00 -2.10
C PHE A 7 8.94 -0.47 -1.79
N GLN A 8 8.77 -1.75 -1.53
CA GLN A 8 7.51 -2.32 -1.09
C GLN A 8 7.77 -3.23 0.11
N THR A 9 6.88 -3.14 1.10
CA THR A 9 6.90 -4.02 2.27
C THR A 9 5.49 -4.39 2.68
N ASP A 10 5.39 -5.52 3.35
CA ASP A 10 4.20 -5.96 4.06
C ASP A 10 3.90 -5.00 5.21
N SER A 11 2.61 -4.79 5.49
CA SER A 11 2.16 -3.93 6.59
C SER A 11 0.96 -4.50 7.34
N TYR A 12 0.85 -5.83 7.30
CA TYR A 12 -0.06 -6.68 8.06
C TYR A 12 -1.56 -6.47 7.76
N MET A 13 -2.38 -7.22 8.48
CA MET A 13 -3.83 -7.26 8.27
C MET A 13 -4.52 -6.03 8.88
N PRO A 14 -5.31 -5.27 8.13
CA PRO A 14 -5.90 -4.02 8.61
C PRO A 14 -6.83 -4.15 9.81
N PHE A 15 -7.47 -5.32 9.96
CA PHE A 15 -8.47 -5.57 11.00
C PHE A 15 -7.87 -5.82 12.38
N TYR A 16 -6.57 -6.08 12.46
CA TYR A 16 -5.91 -6.48 13.68
C TYR A 16 -4.80 -5.50 14.01
N GLN A 17 -4.62 -5.22 15.29
CA GLN A 17 -3.54 -4.38 15.77
C GLN A 17 -2.47 -5.28 16.41
N TYR A 18 -1.43 -5.59 15.63
CA TYR A 18 -0.31 -6.40 16.09
C TYR A 18 0.77 -5.49 16.69
N GLY A 19 0.48 -4.92 17.85
CA GLY A 19 1.35 -3.94 18.49
C GLY A 19 1.43 -2.63 17.71
N ASN A 20 2.62 -2.04 17.64
CA ASN A 20 2.84 -0.69 17.09
C ASN A 20 3.30 -0.68 15.61
N ILE A 21 3.50 -1.85 15.00
CA ILE A 21 4.00 -1.96 13.62
C ILE A 21 2.85 -2.43 12.73
N ASP A 22 2.22 -1.48 12.06
CA ASP A 22 1.14 -1.70 11.10
C ASP A 22 1.32 -0.80 9.86
N TYR A 23 0.28 -0.71 9.03
CA TYR A 23 0.29 0.08 7.80
C TYR A 23 0.37 1.59 8.02
N GLU A 24 -0.05 2.13 9.16
CA GLU A 24 0.12 3.55 9.47
C GLU A 24 1.57 3.83 9.84
N TYR A 25 2.08 3.07 10.81
CA TYR A 25 3.46 3.19 11.25
C TYR A 25 4.44 3.03 10.09
N THR A 26 4.28 1.96 9.30
CA THR A 26 5.16 1.65 8.17
C THR A 26 5.12 2.76 7.13
N ARG A 27 3.92 3.23 6.76
CA ARG A 27 3.75 4.36 5.84
C ARG A 27 4.45 5.62 6.33
N LYS A 28 4.31 5.98 7.62
CA LYS A 28 4.96 7.15 8.21
C LYS A 28 6.47 7.02 8.31
N GLN A 29 7.01 5.83 8.61
CA GLN A 29 8.46 5.65 8.61
C GLN A 29 9.04 5.83 7.21
N LEU A 30 8.37 5.27 6.19
CA LEU A 30 8.84 5.38 4.81
C LEU A 30 8.68 6.79 4.24
N SER A 31 7.65 7.56 4.64
CA SER A 31 7.49 8.95 4.18
C SER A 31 8.61 9.89 4.62
N LYS A 32 9.46 9.49 5.58
CA LYS A 32 10.68 10.24 5.95
C LYS A 32 11.78 10.18 4.89
N TYR A 33 11.75 9.16 4.02
CA TYR A 33 12.81 8.87 3.05
C TYR A 33 12.32 8.87 1.60
N PHE A 34 11.01 8.77 1.37
CA PHE A 34 10.39 8.70 0.06
C PHE A 34 9.37 9.82 -0.13
N LEU A 35 9.32 10.40 -1.33
CA LEU A 35 8.35 11.44 -1.69
C LEU A 35 6.91 10.89 -1.73
N ILE A 36 6.76 9.61 -2.06
CA ILE A 36 5.47 8.93 -2.15
C ILE A 36 5.52 7.75 -1.18
N SER A 37 4.53 7.67 -0.29
CA SER A 37 4.33 6.55 0.62
C SER A 37 2.83 6.27 0.74
N LYS A 38 2.39 5.16 0.14
CA LYS A 38 0.98 4.77 0.00
C LYS A 38 0.75 3.37 0.51
N VAL A 39 -0.38 3.18 1.18
CA VAL A 39 -0.88 1.85 1.55
C VAL A 39 -1.77 1.34 0.43
N TYR A 40 -1.63 0.06 0.10
CA TYR A 40 -2.56 -0.66 -0.76
C TYR A 40 -2.94 -1.98 -0.13
N THR A 41 -4.04 -2.55 -0.59
CA THR A 41 -4.57 -3.81 -0.04
C THR A 41 -4.75 -4.85 -1.13
N ALA A 42 -4.61 -6.13 -0.74
CA ALA A 42 -5.00 -7.25 -1.59
C ALA A 42 -5.81 -8.25 -0.78
N THR A 43 -6.72 -8.93 -1.48
CA THR A 43 -7.44 -10.07 -0.91
C THR A 43 -6.55 -11.30 -0.99
N ILE A 44 -6.14 -11.83 0.17
CA ILE A 44 -5.30 -13.02 0.29
C ILE A 44 -6.08 -14.06 1.09
N SER A 45 -6.54 -15.11 0.40
CA SER A 45 -7.48 -16.10 0.97
C SER A 45 -6.93 -16.85 2.19
N SER A 46 -5.61 -17.03 2.27
CA SER A 46 -4.91 -17.68 3.39
C SER A 46 -4.64 -16.74 4.58
N SER A 47 -4.76 -15.42 4.39
CA SER A 47 -4.59 -14.45 5.48
C SER A 47 -5.83 -14.44 6.38
N PRO A 48 -5.69 -14.40 7.72
CA PRO A 48 -6.84 -14.14 8.59
C PRO A 48 -7.49 -12.80 8.22
N GLY A 49 -8.81 -12.74 8.21
CA GLY A 49 -9.58 -11.57 7.72
C GLY A 49 -9.54 -11.34 6.20
N ARG A 50 -8.76 -12.13 5.44
CA ARG A 50 -8.64 -12.12 3.97
C ARG A 50 -8.18 -10.82 3.31
N LEU A 51 -8.01 -9.72 4.06
CA LEU A 51 -7.47 -8.46 3.59
C LEU A 51 -6.08 -8.26 4.18
N PHE A 52 -5.10 -8.03 3.32
CA PHE A 52 -3.73 -7.77 3.72
C PHE A 52 -3.29 -6.41 3.18
N ALA A 53 -2.65 -5.61 4.02
CA ALA A 53 -2.10 -4.32 3.61
C ALA A 53 -0.60 -4.41 3.36
N PHE A 54 -0.19 -3.59 2.41
CA PHE A 54 1.19 -3.38 2.01
C PHE A 54 1.44 -1.89 1.94
N THR A 55 2.69 -1.50 2.12
CA THR A 55 3.12 -0.11 1.89
C THR A 55 4.05 -0.07 0.70
N LEU A 56 3.71 0.75 -0.28
CA LEU A 56 4.57 1.13 -1.40
C LEU A 56 5.16 2.51 -1.11
N ALA A 57 6.48 2.59 -1.17
CA ALA A 57 7.23 3.83 -1.09
C ALA A 57 8.03 4.06 -2.38
N SER A 58 8.00 5.28 -2.90
CA SER A 58 8.58 5.59 -4.20
C SER A 58 9.21 6.98 -4.18
N LYS A 59 10.38 7.10 -4.80
CA LYS A 59 11.05 8.38 -4.96
C LYS A 59 10.48 9.21 -6.11
N LYS A 60 9.76 8.59 -7.06
CA LYS A 60 9.33 9.26 -8.31
C LYS A 60 7.96 8.85 -8.81
N PHE A 61 7.72 7.54 -8.94
CA PHE A 61 6.51 7.03 -9.59
C PHE A 61 5.35 6.89 -8.60
N ASP A 62 4.23 7.55 -8.89
CA ASP A 62 2.96 7.38 -8.19
C ASP A 62 2.21 6.18 -8.80
N PRO A 63 1.95 5.12 -8.02
CA PRO A 63 1.33 3.91 -8.55
C PRO A 63 -0.09 4.12 -9.08
N GLU A 64 -0.79 5.20 -8.69
CA GLU A 64 -2.15 5.50 -9.17
C GLU A 64 -2.15 6.40 -10.42
N LYS A 65 -1.04 7.08 -10.73
CA LYS A 65 -0.97 8.06 -11.83
C LYS A 65 -0.03 7.63 -12.95
N ASP A 66 1.08 6.98 -12.59
CA ASP A 66 2.15 6.61 -13.51
C ASP A 66 2.07 5.15 -13.96
N LEU A 67 0.92 4.50 -13.75
CA LEU A 67 0.66 3.16 -14.26
C LEU A 67 0.62 3.21 -15.80
N LYS A 68 1.72 2.77 -16.41
CA LYS A 68 1.78 2.58 -17.86
C LYS A 68 0.95 1.37 -18.27
N TYR A 69 0.53 1.33 -19.53
CA TYR A 69 -0.01 0.11 -20.08
C TYR A 69 1.07 -0.96 -20.04
N PHE A 70 0.82 -2.06 -19.33
CA PHE A 70 1.71 -3.21 -19.35
C PHE A 70 1.03 -4.29 -20.17
N ASP A 71 1.50 -4.47 -21.40
CA ASP A 71 1.16 -5.63 -22.22
C ASP A 71 2.07 -6.78 -21.78
N PHE A 72 1.78 -7.33 -20.60
CA PHE A 72 2.44 -8.55 -20.19
C PHE A 72 1.80 -9.69 -20.98
N ASP A 73 2.61 -10.47 -21.70
CA ASP A 73 2.19 -11.77 -22.25
C ASP A 73 2.06 -12.82 -21.11
N ILE A 74 1.40 -12.42 -20.03
CA ILE A 74 1.23 -13.16 -18.79
C ILE A 74 -0.26 -13.16 -18.47
N LYS A 75 -0.84 -14.35 -18.54
CA LYS A 75 -2.22 -14.57 -18.10
C LYS A 75 -2.29 -14.54 -16.57
N THR A 76 -2.84 -13.47 -16.01
CA THR A 76 -3.03 -13.32 -14.56
C THR A 76 -4.36 -13.93 -14.09
N LYS A 77 -4.42 -14.34 -12.82
CA LYS A 77 -5.64 -14.84 -12.16
C LYS A 77 -6.29 -13.83 -11.19
N TYR A 78 -5.61 -12.72 -10.91
CA TYR A 78 -6.03 -11.73 -9.90
C TYR A 78 -5.72 -10.31 -10.36
N TYR A 79 -4.45 -10.03 -10.66
CA TYR A 79 -4.01 -8.69 -11.05
C TYR A 79 -4.58 -8.29 -12.41
N ASN A 80 -5.19 -7.13 -12.49
CA ASN A 80 -5.48 -6.40 -13.72
C ASN A 80 -5.43 -4.90 -13.41
N LYS A 81 -5.56 -4.06 -14.44
CA LYS A 81 -5.44 -2.59 -14.30
C LYS A 81 -6.43 -2.01 -13.27
N ASP A 82 -7.67 -2.50 -13.27
CA ASP A 82 -8.71 -1.99 -12.37
C ASP A 82 -8.45 -2.42 -10.93
N ILE A 83 -8.04 -3.67 -10.73
CA ILE A 83 -7.62 -4.20 -9.42
C ILE A 83 -6.39 -3.44 -8.89
N HIS A 84 -5.43 -3.09 -9.75
CA HIS A 84 -4.30 -2.25 -9.36
C HIS A 84 -4.78 -0.93 -8.78
N PHE A 85 -5.61 -0.19 -9.52
CA PHE A 85 -6.11 1.10 -9.05
C PHE A 85 -6.98 0.97 -7.79
N ALA A 86 -7.89 0.00 -7.77
CA ALA A 86 -8.77 -0.26 -6.64
C ALA A 86 -7.99 -0.64 -5.37
N SER A 87 -6.83 -1.30 -5.49
CA SER A 87 -6.02 -1.71 -4.33
C SER A 87 -5.55 -0.53 -3.47
N PHE A 88 -5.38 0.66 -4.06
CA PHE A 88 -5.01 1.90 -3.37
C PHE A 88 -6.22 2.67 -2.80
N LYS A 89 -7.45 2.20 -3.06
CA LYS A 89 -8.67 2.79 -2.49
C LYS A 89 -9.00 2.08 -1.18
N LEU A 90 -8.60 2.70 -0.08
CA LEU A 90 -8.70 2.10 1.23
C LEU A 90 -10.12 2.17 1.82
N PRO A 91 -10.56 1.15 2.59
CA PRO A 91 -11.75 1.26 3.41
C PRO A 91 -11.67 2.42 4.41
N GLN A 92 -12.84 2.97 4.75
CA GLN A 92 -12.95 4.16 5.60
C GLN A 92 -12.23 4.04 6.95
N PHE A 93 -12.31 2.88 7.62
CA PHE A 93 -11.63 2.68 8.90
C PHE A 93 -10.09 2.79 8.80
N MET A 94 -9.50 2.38 7.68
CA MET A 94 -8.05 2.52 7.46
C MET A 94 -7.69 3.99 7.24
N ILE A 95 -8.49 4.71 6.45
CA ILE A 95 -8.33 6.14 6.20
C ILE A 95 -8.40 6.92 7.51
N GLU A 96 -9.36 6.61 8.37
CA GLU A 96 -9.51 7.27 9.67
C GLU A 96 -8.31 7.08 10.58
N ARG A 97 -7.76 5.87 10.63
CA ARG A 97 -6.59 5.60 11.46
C ARG A 97 -5.33 6.33 10.92
N ILE A 98 -5.10 6.28 9.59
CA ILE A 98 -4.05 7.09 8.93
C ILE A 98 -4.21 8.59 9.19
N ASN A 99 -5.45 9.10 9.21
CA ASN A 99 -5.69 10.52 9.44
C ASN A 99 -5.56 10.92 10.92
N LYS A 100 -5.90 10.03 11.86
CA LYS A 100 -5.67 10.27 13.30
C LYS A 100 -4.18 10.43 13.61
N GLU A 101 -3.33 9.64 12.97
CA GLU A 101 -1.87 9.76 13.07
C GLU A 101 -1.36 11.16 12.68
N ASN A 102 -1.94 11.78 11.64
CA ASN A 102 -1.52 13.10 11.16
C ASN A 102 -1.92 14.25 12.13
N LYS A 103 -2.81 13.99 13.09
CA LYS A 103 -3.29 14.99 14.07
C LYS A 103 -2.54 14.95 15.41
N GLY A 104 -1.59 14.04 15.57
CA GLY A 104 -0.76 13.94 16.77
C GLY A 104 0.56 14.69 16.63
N PHE A 105 0.52 16.02 16.52
CA PHE A 105 1.59 16.99 16.82
C PHE A 105 0.98 18.37 17.02
#